data_AF-A0A7U9HS70-F1
#
_entry.id   AF-A0A7U9HS70-F1
#
_cell.length_a   1.000
_cell.length_b   1.000
_cell.length_c   1.000
_cell.angle_alpha   90.00
_cell.angle_beta   90.00
_cell.angle_gamma   90.00
#
_symmetry.space_group_name_H-M   'P 1'
#
loop_
_entity.id
_entity.type
_entity.pdbx_description
1 polymer ?
#
loop_
_entity_poly.entity_id
_entity_poly.type
_entity_poly.pdbx_seq_one_letter_code
_entity_poly.pdbx_strand_id
1 'polypeptide(L)'
;MENYRVSLAEEIIPAADVSEQISTASKEASGTGNMKFMMNGAVTLGTLDGANVEIAEAVGEDNMFLFGLTADEVLRYYEHGGYRAHEYYHHDKRIKQVVDQLINGFFPDVGDYFEPIYDSLLAQNDEYFVLRDFAAYAEAHERVEAAYRDPARWWRMSAVNIAHSGRFASDRTVAEYAAEIWGLLPSGERFST
;
A
#
# COMPACT_ATOMS: atom_id res chain seq x y z
N MET A 1 8.97 8.34 -13.74
CA MET A 1 9.29 9.78 -13.61
C MET A 1 10.57 9.88 -12.80
N GLU A 2 11.57 10.62 -13.28
CA GLU A 2 12.86 10.73 -12.59
C GLU A 2 12.81 11.75 -11.44
N ASN A 3 13.63 11.55 -10.41
CA ASN A 3 13.80 12.48 -9.29
C ASN A 3 12.50 12.86 -8.56
N TYR A 4 11.76 11.84 -8.08
CA TYR A 4 10.55 12.04 -7.30
C TYR A 4 10.81 12.94 -6.07
N ARG A 5 9.98 13.98 -5.92
CA ARG A 5 10.09 15.03 -4.90
C ARG A 5 8.73 15.67 -4.66
N VAL A 6 8.62 16.56 -3.66
CA VAL A 6 7.35 17.19 -3.26
C VAL A 6 6.61 17.83 -4.44
N SER A 7 7.27 18.67 -5.24
CA SER A 7 6.64 19.33 -6.40
C SER A 7 6.07 18.34 -7.42
N LEU A 8 6.66 17.15 -7.54
CA LEU A 8 6.14 16.12 -8.42
C LEU A 8 4.96 15.37 -7.79
N ALA A 9 5.03 15.14 -6.48
CA ALA A 9 3.93 14.55 -5.73
C ALA A 9 2.66 15.42 -5.77
N GLU A 10 2.82 16.74 -5.77
CA GLU A 10 1.72 17.70 -5.92
C GLU A 10 0.98 17.58 -7.27
N GLU A 11 1.64 17.05 -8.31
CA GLU A 11 1.01 16.77 -9.61
C GLU A 11 0.46 15.34 -9.68
N ILE A 12 1.21 14.36 -9.16
CA ILE A 12 0.85 12.93 -9.25
C ILE A 12 -0.36 12.61 -8.38
N ILE A 13 -0.36 13.08 -7.12
CA ILE A 13 -1.35 12.67 -6.13
C ILE A 13 -2.78 13.05 -6.53
N PRO A 14 -3.06 14.28 -6.99
CA PRO A 14 -4.41 14.65 -7.43
C PRO A 14 -4.88 13.96 -8.72
N ALA A 15 -3.94 13.39 -9.49
CA ALA A 15 -4.23 12.73 -10.76
C ALA A 15 -4.40 11.20 -10.64
N ALA A 16 -4.20 10.63 -9.45
CA ALA A 16 -4.23 9.19 -9.26
C ALA A 16 -5.66 8.66 -9.05
N ASP A 17 -6.02 7.63 -9.80
CA ASP A 17 -7.21 6.83 -9.54
C ASP A 17 -6.98 5.79 -8.44
N VAL A 18 -5.84 5.09 -8.53
CA VAL A 18 -5.47 4.00 -7.60
C VAL A 18 -4.23 4.39 -6.80
N SER A 19 -4.28 4.15 -5.50
CA SER A 19 -3.18 4.37 -4.56
C SER A 19 -2.60 3.03 -4.13
N GLU A 20 -1.44 2.67 -4.66
CA GLU A 20 -0.73 1.41 -4.36
C GLU A 20 0.00 1.50 -3.01
N GLN A 21 -0.48 0.77 -2.02
CA GLN A 21 0.03 0.74 -0.65
C GLN A 21 0.35 -0.70 -0.25
N ILE A 22 1.32 -1.29 -0.96
CA ILE A 22 1.53 -2.73 -1.09
C ILE A 22 2.71 -3.27 -0.27
N SER A 23 3.14 -2.54 0.76
CA SER A 23 4.20 -2.97 1.68
C SER A 23 3.84 -4.33 2.29
N THR A 24 4.83 -5.22 2.46
CA THR A 24 4.63 -6.46 3.22
C THR A 24 4.03 -6.13 4.58
N ALA A 25 2.96 -6.83 4.97
CA ALA A 25 2.32 -6.57 6.25
C ALA A 25 3.32 -6.71 7.42
N SER A 26 3.16 -5.91 8.47
CA SER A 26 4.10 -5.73 9.59
C SER A 26 5.37 -4.91 9.29
N LYS A 27 5.53 -4.30 8.11
CA LYS A 27 6.74 -3.52 7.76
C LYS A 27 6.49 -2.03 7.64
N GLU A 28 5.25 -1.60 7.43
CA GLU A 28 4.88 -0.20 7.37
C GLU A 28 4.27 0.27 8.68
N ALA A 29 4.95 1.20 9.36
CA ALA A 29 4.46 1.71 10.64
C ALA A 29 3.21 2.61 10.49
N SER A 30 3.08 3.34 9.37
CA SER A 30 1.95 4.25 9.14
C SER A 30 1.79 4.57 7.64
N GLY A 31 2.73 5.32 7.07
CA GLY A 31 2.59 5.86 5.72
C GLY A 31 1.78 7.17 5.74
N THR A 32 2.28 8.19 5.03
CA THR A 32 1.53 9.46 4.84
C THR A 32 1.17 9.69 3.37
N GLY A 33 1.71 8.88 2.46
CA GLY A 33 1.35 8.90 1.04
C GLY A 33 -0.10 8.47 0.83
N ASN A 34 -0.47 7.33 1.41
CA ASN A 34 -1.84 6.81 1.45
C ASN A 34 -2.87 7.86 1.89
N MET A 35 -2.58 8.63 2.95
CA MET A 35 -3.47 9.69 3.45
C MET A 35 -3.65 10.83 2.43
N LYS A 36 -2.58 11.22 1.73
CA LYS A 36 -2.65 12.26 0.69
C LYS A 36 -3.47 11.79 -0.51
N PHE A 37 -3.28 10.54 -0.93
CA PHE A 37 -4.05 9.92 -2.00
C PHE A 37 -5.54 9.80 -1.65
N MET A 38 -5.86 9.30 -0.45
CA MET A 38 -7.22 9.22 0.08
C MET A 38 -7.90 10.59 0.06
N MET A 39 -7.20 11.64 0.53
CA MET A 39 -7.72 13.02 0.55
C MET A 39 -7.99 13.60 -0.85
N ASN A 40 -7.31 13.08 -1.88
CA ASN A 40 -7.51 13.48 -3.27
C ASN A 40 -8.43 12.52 -4.06
N GLY A 41 -9.05 11.55 -3.38
CA GLY A 41 -10.05 10.67 -3.98
C GLY A 41 -9.51 9.44 -4.71
N ALA A 42 -8.20 9.16 -4.61
CA ALA A 42 -7.66 7.90 -5.09
C ALA A 42 -8.12 6.76 -4.17
N VAL A 43 -8.55 5.65 -4.76
CA VAL A 43 -8.97 4.46 -4.01
C VAL A 43 -7.75 3.58 -3.72
N THR A 44 -7.57 3.21 -2.46
CA THR A 44 -6.41 2.41 -2.03
C THR A 44 -6.53 0.96 -2.46
N LEU A 45 -5.45 0.44 -3.07
CA LEU A 45 -5.15 -0.98 -3.20
C LEU A 45 -3.94 -1.27 -2.31
N GLY A 46 -4.09 -2.13 -1.30
CA GLY A 46 -3.02 -2.32 -0.33
C GLY A 46 -3.16 -3.54 0.55
N THR A 47 -2.10 -3.78 1.32
CA THR A 47 -2.08 -4.78 2.39
C THR A 47 -2.70 -4.20 3.66
N LEU A 48 -3.14 -5.07 4.57
CA LEU A 48 -3.70 -4.67 5.87
C LEU A 48 -2.56 -4.35 6.86
N ASP A 49 -1.87 -3.24 6.62
CA ASP A 49 -0.71 -2.78 7.40
C ASP A 49 -0.69 -1.26 7.61
N GLY A 50 0.01 -0.80 8.64
CA GLY A 50 0.19 0.62 8.93
C GLY A 50 -1.13 1.41 8.95
N ALA A 51 -1.13 2.58 8.30
CA ALA A 51 -2.33 3.43 8.23
C ALA A 51 -3.40 2.91 7.26
N ASN A 52 -3.14 1.85 6.47
CA ASN A 52 -4.20 1.22 5.69
C ASN A 52 -5.27 0.61 6.62
N VAL A 53 -4.89 0.15 7.82
CA VAL A 53 -5.83 -0.31 8.85
C VAL A 53 -6.76 0.82 9.28
N GLU A 54 -6.19 1.98 9.64
CA GLU A 54 -6.97 3.16 10.05
C GLU A 54 -7.85 3.70 8.91
N ILE A 55 -7.36 3.64 7.67
CA ILE A 55 -8.15 4.02 6.48
C ILE A 55 -9.31 3.05 6.30
N ALA A 56 -9.07 1.73 6.38
CA ALA A 56 -10.12 0.71 6.28
C ALA A 56 -11.22 0.90 7.33
N GLU A 57 -10.85 1.20 8.58
CA GLU A 57 -11.79 1.53 9.65
C GLU A 57 -12.60 2.80 9.34
N ALA A 58 -11.97 3.81 8.73
CA ALA A 58 -12.61 5.09 8.44
C ALA A 58 -13.57 5.02 7.25
N VAL A 59 -13.22 4.32 6.16
CA VAL A 59 -14.00 4.28 4.92
C VAL A 59 -14.87 3.04 4.77
N GLY A 60 -14.57 1.98 5.53
CA GLY A 60 -15.18 0.65 5.39
C GLY A 60 -14.57 -0.15 4.23
N GLU A 61 -14.56 -1.48 4.38
CA GLU A 61 -13.92 -2.41 3.43
C GLU A 61 -14.50 -2.33 2.00
N ASP A 62 -15.74 -1.86 1.85
CA ASP A 62 -16.38 -1.67 0.53
C ASP A 62 -15.77 -0.53 -0.30
N ASN A 63 -14.99 0.36 0.33
CA ASN A 63 -14.43 1.57 -0.28
C ASN A 63 -12.91 1.52 -0.47
N MET A 64 -12.30 0.35 -0.33
CA MET A 64 -10.89 0.09 -0.65
C MET A 64 -10.67 -1.36 -1.07
N PHE A 65 -9.49 -1.69 -1.57
CA PHE A 65 -9.14 -3.05 -1.99
C PHE A 65 -7.99 -3.59 -1.15
N LEU A 66 -8.31 -4.48 -0.23
CA LEU A 66 -7.34 -5.16 0.62
C LEU A 66 -6.93 -6.52 0.01
N PHE A 67 -5.66 -6.88 0.13
CA PHE A 67 -5.13 -8.17 -0.30
C PHE A 67 -3.95 -8.63 0.54
N GLY A 68 -3.52 -9.87 0.30
CA GLY A 68 -2.26 -10.41 0.82
C GLY A 68 -2.36 -10.98 2.23
N LEU A 69 -1.20 -11.30 2.77
CA LEU A 69 -1.04 -11.80 4.14
C LEU A 69 -1.40 -10.72 5.17
N THR A 70 -1.91 -11.18 6.32
CA THR A 70 -2.02 -10.37 7.53
C THR A 70 -0.67 -10.26 8.25
N ALA A 71 -0.49 -9.22 9.08
CA ALA A 71 0.72 -9.05 9.89
C ALA A 71 1.03 -10.29 10.77
N ASP A 72 0.01 -10.90 11.37
CA ASP A 72 0.16 -12.11 12.19
C ASP A 72 0.62 -13.33 11.37
N GLU A 73 0.20 -13.45 10.11
CA GLU A 73 0.68 -14.52 9.21
C GLU A 73 2.13 -14.28 8.80
N VAL A 74 2.50 -13.04 8.48
CA VAL A 74 3.89 -12.65 8.16
C VAL A 74 4.82 -12.95 9.34
N LEU A 75 4.45 -12.53 10.55
CA LEU A 75 5.23 -12.77 11.77
C LEU A 75 5.39 -14.27 12.04
N ARG A 76 4.32 -15.06 11.88
CA ARG A 76 4.42 -16.53 12.02
C ARG A 76 5.41 -17.15 11.03
N TYR A 77 5.45 -16.68 9.79
CA TYR A 77 6.46 -17.17 8.84
C TYR A 77 7.89 -16.78 9.24
N TYR A 78 8.10 -15.57 9.75
CA TYR A 78 9.42 -15.16 10.24
C TYR A 78 9.86 -15.95 11.48
N GLU A 79 8.95 -16.22 12.41
CA GLU A 79 9.25 -16.91 13.67
C GLU A 79 9.40 -18.43 13.53
N HIS A 80 8.60 -19.04 12.65
CA HIS A 80 8.49 -20.51 12.56
C HIS A 80 8.96 -21.07 11.22
N GLY A 81 9.26 -20.23 10.24
CA GLY A 81 9.53 -20.65 8.87
C GLY A 81 8.29 -21.24 8.20
N GLY A 82 8.50 -22.14 7.25
CA GLY A 82 7.40 -22.79 6.50
C GLY A 82 7.03 -22.10 5.18
N TYR A 83 7.67 -20.98 4.86
CA TYR A 83 7.58 -20.36 3.53
C TYR A 83 8.73 -20.82 2.62
N ARG A 84 8.40 -21.18 1.38
CA ARG A 84 9.34 -21.59 0.33
C ARG A 84 8.97 -20.95 -0.99
N ALA A 85 9.71 -19.92 -1.40
CA ALA A 85 9.46 -19.17 -2.63
C ALA A 85 9.44 -20.07 -3.88
N HIS A 86 10.31 -21.08 -3.91
CA HIS A 86 10.37 -22.08 -4.97
C HIS A 86 9.05 -22.83 -5.21
N GLU A 87 8.24 -23.07 -4.16
CA GLU A 87 6.95 -23.74 -4.34
C GLU A 87 5.97 -22.89 -5.16
N TYR A 88 5.95 -21.58 -4.92
CA TYR A 88 5.13 -20.62 -5.67
C TYR A 88 5.63 -20.50 -7.12
N TYR A 89 6.94 -20.42 -7.31
CA TYR A 89 7.57 -20.41 -8.63
C TYR A 89 7.24 -21.65 -9.46
N HIS A 90 7.17 -22.84 -8.86
CA HIS A 90 6.88 -24.07 -9.59
C HIS A 90 5.39 -24.32 -9.83
N HIS A 91 4.50 -23.82 -8.95
CA HIS A 91 3.06 -24.09 -9.04
C HIS A 91 2.27 -23.03 -9.80
N ASP A 92 2.64 -21.75 -9.74
CA ASP A 92 1.98 -20.69 -10.50
C ASP A 92 2.76 -20.38 -11.78
N LYS A 93 2.16 -20.72 -12.93
CA LYS A 93 2.77 -20.50 -14.26
C LYS A 93 3.03 -19.01 -14.55
N ARG A 94 2.22 -18.11 -14.00
CA ARG A 94 2.40 -16.65 -14.15
C ARG A 94 3.66 -16.21 -13.43
N ILE A 95 3.83 -16.65 -12.18
CA ILE A 95 5.05 -16.38 -11.38
C ILE A 95 6.27 -16.95 -12.10
N LYS A 96 6.21 -18.21 -12.54
CA LYS A 96 7.32 -18.83 -13.27
C LYS A 96 7.72 -17.99 -14.48
N GLN A 97 6.74 -17.59 -15.28
CA GLN A 97 6.97 -16.81 -16.49
C GLN A 97 7.63 -15.46 -16.18
N VAL A 98 7.09 -14.68 -15.24
CA VAL A 98 7.63 -13.33 -14.96
C VAL A 98 9.00 -13.39 -14.30
N VAL A 99 9.26 -14.39 -13.44
CA VAL A 99 10.56 -14.58 -12.80
C VAL A 99 11.60 -15.06 -13.81
N ASP A 100 11.25 -15.98 -14.72
CA ASP A 100 12.16 -16.39 -15.80
C ASP A 100 12.52 -15.23 -16.73
N GLN A 101 11.55 -14.33 -17.01
CA GLN A 101 11.77 -13.16 -17.87
C GLN A 101 12.81 -12.19 -17.33
N LEU A 102 13.10 -12.21 -16.03
CA LEU A 102 14.16 -11.41 -15.42
C LEU A 102 15.56 -11.82 -15.92
N ILE A 103 15.77 -13.10 -16.26
CA ILE A 103 17.10 -13.64 -16.55
C ILE A 103 17.22 -14.36 -17.91
N ASN A 104 16.13 -14.58 -18.63
CA ASN A 104 16.14 -15.34 -19.89
C ASN A 104 16.38 -14.49 -21.15
N GLY A 105 16.72 -13.20 -20.99
CA GLY A 105 16.92 -12.27 -22.10
C GLY A 105 15.64 -11.67 -22.69
N PHE A 106 14.49 -11.79 -22.01
CA PHE A 106 13.23 -11.16 -22.45
C PHE A 106 13.32 -9.63 -22.49
N PHE A 107 14.00 -9.02 -21.51
CA PHE A 107 14.29 -7.59 -21.52
C PHE A 107 15.59 -7.34 -22.29
N PRO A 108 15.55 -6.70 -23.47
CA PRO A 108 16.76 -6.42 -24.24
C PRO A 108 17.60 -5.33 -23.55
N ASP A 109 18.91 -5.37 -23.75
CA ASP A 109 19.86 -4.32 -23.35
C ASP A 109 19.97 -4.05 -21.83
N VAL A 110 19.50 -4.98 -20.98
CA VAL A 110 19.59 -4.86 -19.50
C VAL A 110 20.74 -5.66 -18.88
N GLY A 111 21.47 -6.46 -19.66
CA GLY A 111 22.54 -7.33 -19.14
C GLY A 111 22.07 -8.13 -17.93
N ASP A 112 22.85 -8.08 -16.84
CA ASP A 112 22.58 -8.81 -15.60
C ASP A 112 21.86 -7.95 -14.54
N TYR A 113 21.30 -6.78 -14.90
CA TYR A 113 20.70 -5.85 -13.92
C TYR A 113 19.56 -6.44 -13.09
N PHE A 114 18.86 -7.45 -13.60
CA PHE A 114 17.75 -8.10 -12.91
C PHE A 114 18.12 -9.40 -12.18
N GLU A 115 19.34 -9.92 -12.34
CA GLU A 115 19.81 -11.10 -11.58
C GLU A 115 19.66 -10.91 -10.06
N PRO A 116 20.01 -9.75 -9.45
CA PRO A 116 19.83 -9.56 -8.01
C PRO A 116 18.37 -9.66 -7.55
N ILE A 117 17.40 -9.29 -8.41
CA ILE A 117 15.97 -9.41 -8.10
C ILE A 117 15.56 -10.89 -8.16
N TYR A 118 15.97 -11.61 -9.22
CA TYR A 118 15.75 -13.04 -9.33
C TYR A 118 16.32 -13.80 -8.13
N ASP A 119 17.56 -13.49 -7.74
CA ASP A 119 18.23 -14.10 -6.59
C ASP A 119 17.53 -13.76 -5.27
N SER A 120 17.09 -12.52 -5.08
CA SER A 120 16.30 -12.12 -3.90
C SER A 120 15.01 -12.94 -3.79
N LEU A 121 14.32 -13.17 -4.91
CA LEU A 121 13.06 -13.90 -4.94
C LEU A 121 13.25 -15.42 -4.74
N LEU A 122 14.24 -16.05 -5.38
CA LEU A 122 14.38 -17.50 -5.35
C LEU A 122 15.52 -17.99 -4.47
N ALA A 123 16.74 -17.48 -4.69
CA ALA A 123 17.93 -17.94 -3.96
C ALA A 123 17.91 -17.53 -2.49
N GLN A 124 17.37 -16.34 -2.19
CA GLN A 124 17.25 -15.80 -0.82
C GLN A 124 15.86 -16.03 -0.21
N ASN A 125 15.02 -16.83 -0.88
CA ASN A 125 13.71 -17.24 -0.40
C ASN A 125 12.72 -16.09 -0.12
N ASP A 126 12.78 -15.01 -0.91
CA ASP A 126 11.77 -13.94 -0.95
C ASP A 126 11.37 -13.42 0.44
N GLU A 127 12.29 -12.69 1.09
CA GLU A 127 12.13 -12.16 2.45
C GLU A 127 10.82 -11.38 2.67
N TYR A 128 10.29 -10.77 1.61
CA TYR A 128 9.14 -9.87 1.64
C TYR A 128 7.85 -10.50 1.14
N PHE A 129 7.83 -11.82 0.92
CA PHE A 129 6.63 -12.58 0.52
C PHE A 129 6.01 -12.08 -0.79
N VAL A 130 6.81 -11.51 -1.70
CA VAL A 130 6.37 -11.01 -3.00
C VAL A 130 5.68 -12.10 -3.82
N LEU A 131 6.26 -13.30 -3.87
CA LEU A 131 5.68 -14.41 -4.64
C LEU A 131 4.45 -15.00 -3.93
N ARG A 132 4.42 -14.94 -2.60
CA ARG A 132 3.30 -15.41 -1.79
C ARG A 132 2.06 -14.54 -1.97
N ASP A 133 2.22 -13.23 -2.07
CA ASP A 133 1.11 -12.27 -2.22
C ASP A 133 0.74 -12.00 -3.68
N PHE A 134 1.56 -12.42 -4.64
CA PHE A 134 1.35 -12.20 -6.08
C PHE A 134 -0.07 -12.57 -6.56
N ALA A 135 -0.58 -13.74 -6.20
CA ALA A 135 -1.89 -14.19 -6.66
C ALA A 135 -3.02 -13.32 -6.09
N ALA A 136 -2.96 -13.00 -4.79
CA ALA A 136 -3.95 -12.15 -4.14
C ALA A 136 -3.90 -10.71 -4.67
N TYR A 137 -2.69 -10.20 -4.96
CA TYR A 137 -2.50 -8.90 -5.60
C TYR A 137 -3.12 -8.85 -7.00
N ALA A 138 -2.91 -9.88 -7.82
CA ALA A 138 -3.50 -9.97 -9.16
C ALA A 138 -5.04 -10.01 -9.09
N GLU A 139 -5.61 -10.81 -8.19
CA GLU A 139 -7.07 -10.86 -7.97
C GLU A 139 -7.62 -9.52 -7.46
N ALA A 140 -6.85 -8.80 -6.64
CA ALA A 140 -7.24 -7.47 -6.18
C ALA A 140 -7.26 -6.45 -7.33
N HIS A 141 -6.30 -6.50 -8.25
CA HIS A 141 -6.30 -5.72 -9.49
C HIS A 141 -7.51 -6.02 -10.38
N GLU A 142 -7.93 -7.29 -10.49
CA GLU A 142 -9.16 -7.65 -11.23
C GLU A 142 -10.41 -7.00 -10.60
N ARG A 143 -10.49 -6.95 -9.26
CA ARG A 143 -11.57 -6.26 -8.54
C ARG A 143 -11.53 -4.75 -8.73
N VAL A 144 -10.34 -4.14 -8.74
CA VAL A 144 -10.15 -2.71 -9.05
C VAL A 144 -10.66 -2.42 -10.45
N GLU A 145 -10.25 -3.20 -11.45
CA GLU A 145 -10.65 -3.01 -12.84
C GLU A 145 -12.17 -3.16 -13.01
N ALA A 146 -12.78 -4.15 -12.36
CA ALA A 146 -14.22 -4.34 -12.37
C ALA A 146 -14.98 -3.16 -11.75
N ALA A 147 -14.48 -2.60 -10.65
CA ALA A 147 -15.09 -1.44 -10.01
C ALA A 147 -14.92 -0.16 -10.84
N TYR A 148 -13.75 0.04 -11.47
CA TYR A 148 -13.47 1.20 -12.30
C TYR A 148 -14.37 1.27 -13.55
N ARG A 149 -14.76 0.11 -14.10
CA ARG A 149 -15.73 0.01 -15.20
C ARG A 149 -17.16 0.45 -14.82
N ASP A 150 -17.46 0.62 -13.54
CA ASP A 150 -18.70 1.21 -13.02
C ASP A 150 -18.41 2.60 -12.43
N PRO A 151 -18.54 3.68 -13.22
CA PRO A 151 -18.22 5.03 -12.75
C PRO A 151 -19.03 5.47 -11.54
N ALA A 152 -20.29 5.04 -11.43
CA ALA A 152 -21.15 5.43 -10.31
C ALA A 152 -20.67 4.79 -9.00
N ARG A 153 -20.25 3.52 -9.06
CA ARG A 153 -19.60 2.84 -7.94
C ARG A 153 -18.26 3.49 -7.61
N TRP A 154 -17.40 3.70 -8.60
CA TRP A 154 -16.05 4.25 -8.40
C TRP A 154 -16.08 5.65 -7.77
N TRP A 155 -16.88 6.57 -8.32
CA TRP A 155 -16.99 7.92 -7.78
C TRP A 155 -17.59 7.96 -6.38
N ARG A 156 -18.49 7.02 -6.04
CA ARG A 156 -18.97 6.88 -4.67
C ARG A 156 -17.84 6.50 -3.73
N MET A 157 -17.03 5.48 -4.09
CA MET A 157 -15.88 5.06 -3.28
C MET A 157 -14.88 6.22 -3.09
N SER A 158 -14.56 6.92 -4.18
CA SER A 158 -13.69 8.10 -4.17
C SER A 158 -14.23 9.21 -3.24
N ALA A 159 -15.52 9.55 -3.35
CA ALA A 159 -16.16 10.56 -2.52
C ALA A 159 -16.20 10.17 -1.02
N VAL A 160 -16.41 8.89 -0.71
CA VAL A 160 -16.35 8.38 0.68
C VAL A 160 -14.93 8.53 1.23
N ASN A 161 -13.90 8.18 0.44
CA ASN A 161 -12.50 8.36 0.86
C ASN A 161 -12.20 9.84 1.20
N ILE A 162 -12.61 10.77 0.34
CA ILE A 162 -12.45 12.22 0.59
C ILE A 162 -13.22 12.65 1.85
N ALA A 163 -14.48 12.24 1.98
CA ALA A 163 -15.34 12.66 3.10
C ALA A 163 -14.80 12.21 4.47
N HIS A 164 -14.10 11.09 4.53
CA HIS A 164 -13.54 10.52 5.76
C HIS A 164 -12.06 10.87 5.98
N SER A 165 -11.40 11.57 5.05
CA SER A 165 -9.95 11.84 5.15
C SER A 165 -9.58 12.87 6.22
N GLY A 166 -10.56 13.63 6.73
CA GLY A 166 -10.34 14.68 7.74
C GLY A 166 -9.70 14.16 9.04
N ARG A 167 -9.91 12.88 9.37
CA ARG A 167 -9.23 12.22 10.51
C ARG A 167 -7.71 12.25 10.34
N PHE A 168 -7.18 12.26 9.13
CA PHE A 168 -5.74 12.19 8.87
C PHE A 168 -5.07 13.58 8.74
N ALA A 169 -5.79 14.66 9.09
CA ALA A 169 -5.24 16.00 9.08
C ALA A 169 -4.13 16.15 10.15
N SER A 170 -3.01 16.77 9.77
CA SER A 170 -1.88 17.03 10.67
C SER A 170 -2.26 17.91 11.86
N ASP A 171 -3.23 18.82 11.68
CA ASP A 171 -3.71 19.71 12.74
C ASP A 171 -4.26 18.91 13.94
N ARG A 172 -4.93 17.78 13.67
CA ARG A 172 -5.40 16.86 14.71
C ARG A 172 -4.22 16.25 15.47
N THR A 173 -3.23 15.71 14.75
CA THR A 173 -2.04 15.09 15.36
C THR A 173 -1.28 16.12 16.21
N VAL A 174 -1.11 17.35 15.72
CA VAL A 174 -0.45 18.42 16.50
C VAL A 174 -1.25 18.76 17.76
N ALA A 175 -2.58 18.81 17.69
CA ALA A 175 -3.43 19.06 18.86
C ALA A 175 -3.34 17.93 19.91
N GLU A 176 -3.33 16.66 19.48
CA GLU A 176 -3.17 15.49 20.36
C GLU A 176 -1.80 15.51 21.05
N TYR A 177 -0.71 15.75 20.31
CA TYR A 177 0.63 15.90 20.89
C TYR A 177 0.71 17.06 21.88
N ALA A 178 0.10 18.21 21.55
CA ALA A 178 0.07 19.37 22.42
C ALA A 178 -0.62 19.07 23.75
N ALA A 179 -1.78 18.40 23.71
CA ALA A 179 -2.56 18.10 24.90
C ALA A 179 -1.96 16.97 25.75
N GLU A 180 -1.51 15.88 25.12
CA GLU A 180 -1.20 14.63 25.84
C GLU A 180 0.28 14.49 26.19
N ILE A 181 1.18 15.14 25.43
CA ILE A 181 2.64 14.97 25.60
C ILE A 181 3.30 16.29 26.00
N TRP A 182 3.04 17.38 25.27
CA TRP A 182 3.72 18.66 25.52
C TRP A 182 3.08 19.47 26.65
N GLY A 183 1.83 19.18 27.02
CA GLY A 183 1.09 19.92 28.05
C GLY A 183 0.81 21.37 27.65
N LEU A 184 0.65 21.65 26.35
CA LEU A 184 0.36 22.97 25.81
C LEU A 184 -1.14 23.08 25.54
N LEU A 185 -1.76 24.15 26.05
CA LEU A 185 -3.12 24.54 25.68
C LEU A 185 -3.06 25.60 24.56
N PRO A 186 -4.01 25.58 23.61
CA PRO A 186 -4.08 26.62 22.58
C PRO A 186 -4.17 28.00 23.25
N SER A 187 -3.24 28.90 22.92
CA SER A 187 -3.13 30.23 23.53
C SER A 187 -4.20 31.24 23.06
N GLY A 188 -5.29 30.76 22.46
CA GLY A 188 -6.29 31.55 21.73
C GLY A 188 -7.61 31.85 22.46
N GLU A 189 -7.96 31.13 23.52
CA GLU A 189 -9.17 31.45 24.30
C GLU A 189 -8.80 32.26 25.56
N ARG A 190 -8.65 33.57 25.39
CA ARG A 190 -8.91 34.48 26.50
C ARG A 190 -10.40 34.39 26.81
N PHE A 191 -10.76 33.70 27.89
CA PHE A 191 -12.08 33.79 28.48
C PHE A 191 -12.42 35.28 28.67
N SER A 192 -13.38 35.78 27.89
CA SER A 192 -14.06 37.02 28.22
C SER A 192 -14.85 36.75 29.50
N THR A 193 -14.42 37.42 30.56
CA THR A 193 -15.08 37.55 31.88
C THR A 193 -16.59 37.69 31.81
#